data_AF-A0A8H6M025-F1
#
_entry.id   AF-A0A8H6M025-F1
#
_cell.length_a   1.000
_cell.length_b   1.000
_cell.length_c   1.000
_cell.angle_alpha   90.00
_cell.angle_beta   90.00
_cell.angle_gamma   90.00
#
_symmetry.space_group_name_H-M   'P 1'
#
loop_
_entity.id
_entity.type
_entity.pdbx_description
1 polymer ?
#
loop_
_entity_poly.entity_id
_entity_poly.type
_entity_poly.pdbx_seq_one_letter_code
_entity_poly.pdbx_strand_id
1 'polypeptide(L)' 'GYAMRERRFGKFSRTLQLPQGLKEEEVKASMENGVLTVTFPKSTPELAPKKISIS' A
#
# COMPACT_ATOMS: atom_id res chain seq x y z
N GLY A 1 -31.04 -14.19 17.54
CA GLY A 1 -29.56 -14.15 17.46
C GLY A 1 -29.10 -15.03 16.32
N TYR A 2 -27.93 -14.77 15.75
CA TYR A 2 -27.36 -15.62 14.69
C TYR A 2 -26.64 -16.81 15.32
N ALA A 3 -26.96 -18.03 14.90
CA ALA A 3 -26.31 -19.24 15.41
C ALA A 3 -24.82 -19.32 15.02
N MET A 4 -24.45 -18.70 13.89
CA MET A 4 -23.07 -18.59 13.43
C MET A 4 -22.84 -17.30 12.66
N ARG A 5 -21.67 -16.69 12.84
CA ARG A 5 -21.26 -15.46 12.16
C ARG A 5 -19.80 -15.55 11.76
N GLU A 6 -19.56 -15.75 10.48
CA GLU A 6 -18.21 -15.95 9.92
C GLU A 6 -17.53 -14.63 9.53
N ARG A 7 -18.33 -13.59 9.22
CA ARG A 7 -17.84 -12.30 8.72
C ARG A 7 -17.75 -11.26 9.84
N ARG A 8 -16.59 -10.62 9.94
CA ARG A 8 -16.37 -9.45 10.81
C ARG A 8 -17.16 -8.25 10.28
N PHE A 9 -17.62 -7.39 11.19
CA PHE A 9 -18.31 -6.13 10.89
C PHE A 9 -17.87 -5.07 11.90
N GLY A 10 -18.03 -3.80 11.53
CA GLY A 10 -17.69 -2.67 12.38
C GLY A 10 -16.76 -1.68 11.68
N LYS A 11 -16.34 -0.65 12.42
CA LYS A 11 -15.35 0.33 11.95
C LYS A 11 -13.96 -0.34 11.94
N PHE A 12 -13.13 0.03 10.98
CA PHE A 12 -11.73 -0.42 10.91
C PHE A 12 -10.81 0.75 10.59
N SER A 13 -9.57 0.68 11.08
CA SER A 13 -8.48 1.61 10.77
C SER A 13 -7.16 0.84 10.79
N ARG A 14 -6.23 1.19 9.90
CA ARG A 14 -4.89 0.60 9.82
C ARG A 14 -3.89 1.66 9.42
N THR A 15 -2.74 1.66 10.07
CA THR A 15 -1.60 2.53 9.74
C THR A 15 -0.45 1.68 9.25
N LEU A 16 0.22 2.14 8.19
CA LEU A 16 1.42 1.51 7.61
C LEU A 16 2.52 2.54 7.57
N GLN A 17 3.73 2.17 7.98
CA GLN A 17 4.89 3.03 7.81
C GLN A 17 5.37 2.98 6.36
N LEU A 18 5.67 4.15 5.80
CA LEU A 18 6.15 4.29 4.43
C LEU A 18 7.62 4.73 4.43
N PRO A 19 8.38 4.41 3.37
CA PRO A 19 9.71 4.95 3.17
C PRO A 19 9.70 6.48 3.12
N GLN A 20 10.83 7.10 3.46
CA GLN A 20 11.00 8.54 3.39
C GLN A 20 10.94 9.05 1.94
N GLY A 21 10.54 10.32 1.79
CA GLY A 21 10.54 11.04 0.52
C GLY A 21 9.22 11.01 -0.25
N LEU A 22 8.17 10.39 0.29
CA LEU A 22 6.84 10.37 -0.35
C LEU A 22 6.33 11.79 -0.62
N LYS A 23 5.80 12.01 -1.82
CA LYS A 23 5.02 13.21 -2.14
C LYS A 23 3.54 12.94 -1.90
N GLU A 24 2.97 13.59 -0.89
CA GLU A 24 1.59 13.35 -0.46
C GLU A 24 0.57 13.71 -1.55
N GLU A 25 0.87 14.72 -2.36
CA GLU A 25 0.03 15.23 -3.43
C GLU A 25 -0.11 14.24 -4.60
N GLU A 26 0.81 13.28 -4.72
CA GLU A 26 0.85 12.30 -5.80
C GLU A 26 0.23 10.94 -5.40
N VAL A 27 -0.35 10.83 -4.20
CA VAL A 27 -1.04 9.62 -3.72
C VAL A 27 -2.37 9.46 -4.46
N LYS A 28 -2.62 8.25 -4.97
CA LYS A 28 -3.88 7.87 -5.63
C LYS A 28 -4.50 6.65 -4.95
N ALA A 29 -5.82 6.62 -4.87
CA ALA A 29 -6.56 5.49 -4.31
C ALA A 29 -7.71 5.08 -5.23
N SER A 30 -7.94 3.77 -5.35
CA SER A 30 -9.08 3.19 -6.05
C SER A 30 -9.63 1.98 -5.28
N MET A 31 -10.93 1.74 -5.39
CA MET A 31 -11.63 0.61 -4.80
C MET A 31 -12.28 -0.19 -5.91
N GLU A 32 -11.91 -1.45 -6.03
CA GLU A 32 -12.47 -2.34 -7.06
C GLU A 32 -12.63 -3.75 -6.48
N ASN A 33 -13.79 -4.38 -6.71
CA ASN A 33 -14.09 -5.75 -6.25
C ASN A 33 -13.81 -6.02 -4.76
N GLY A 34 -14.00 -4.99 -3.91
CA GLY A 34 -13.77 -5.08 -2.47
C GLY A 34 -12.32 -4.92 -2.02
N VAL A 35 -11.41 -4.52 -2.93
CA VAL A 35 -10.00 -4.27 -2.65
C VAL A 35 -9.69 -2.78 -2.78
N LEU A 36 -9.22 -2.17 -1.69
CA LEU A 36 -8.66 -0.82 -1.69
C LEU A 36 -7.20 -0.88 -2.16
N THR A 37 -6.91 -0.21 -3.28
CA THR A 37 -5.55 -0.06 -3.81
C THR A 37 -5.10 1.37 -3.60
N VAL A 38 -3.98 1.55 -2.91
CA VAL A 38 -3.35 2.86 -2.67
C VAL A 38 -1.99 2.85 -3.37
N THR A 39 -1.75 3.80 -4.27
CA THR A 39 -0.53 3.90 -5.08
C THR A 39 0.12 5.27 -4.90
N PHE A 40 1.44 5.28 -4.93
CA PHE A 40 2.25 6.48 -4.87
C PHE A 40 3.56 6.26 -5.61
N PRO A 41 4.15 7.30 -6.21
CA PRO A 41 5.41 7.19 -6.91
C PRO A 41 6.56 6.94 -5.93
N LYS A 42 7.56 6.18 -6.37
CA LYS A 42 8.80 6.02 -5.62
C LYS A 42 9.62 7.30 -5.71
N SER A 43 10.11 7.73 -4.56
CA SER A 43 11.00 8.88 -4.43
C SER A 43 12.39 8.47 -4.88
N THR A 44 12.78 8.97 -6.06
CA THR A 44 14.09 8.90 -6.72
C THR A 44 14.71 7.51 -7.01
N PRO A 45 15.52 7.40 -8.09
CA PRO A 45 16.09 6.13 -8.58
C PRO A 45 17.27 5.59 -7.75
N GLU A 46 17.55 6.11 -6.55
CA GLU A 46 18.74 5.71 -5.77
C GLU A 46 18.65 4.28 -5.19
N LEU A 47 17.46 3.67 -5.20
CA LEU A 47 17.24 2.27 -4.83
C LEU A 47 17.14 1.32 -6.04
N ALA A 48 17.46 1.78 -7.25
CA ALA A 48 17.60 0.87 -8.38
C ALA A 48 18.82 -0.04 -8.13
N PRO A 49 18.66 -1.38 -8.18
CA PRO A 49 19.78 -2.30 -7.99
C PRO A 49 20.85 -1.98 -9.02
N LYS A 50 22.04 -1.55 -8.55
CA LYS A 50 23.21 -1.38 -9.41
C LYS A 50 23.55 -2.76 -9.97
N LYS A 51 23.45 -2.91 -11.29
CA LYS A 51 23.85 -4.14 -11.98
C LYS A 51 25.37 -4.28 -11.83
N ILE A 52 25.82 -5.21 -11.00
CA ILE A 52 27.25 -5.50 -10.82
C ILE A 52 27.66 -6.52 -11.90
N SER A 53 28.55 -6.11 -12.80
CA SER A 53 29.17 -7.03 -13.77
C SER A 53 30.33 -7.73 -13.07
N ILE A 54 30.37 -9.06 -13.10
CA ILE A 54 31.51 -9.86 -12.65
C ILE A 54 32.31 -10.22 -13.90
N SER A 55 33.61 -9.94 -13.89
CA SER A 55 34.60 -10.36 -14.90
C SER A 55 35.49 -11.44 -14.32
#